data_AF-A0A7S1NWX5-F1
#
_entry.id   AF-A0A7S1NWX5-F1
#
_cell.length_a   1.000
_cell.length_b   1.000
_cell.length_c   1.000
_cell.angle_alpha   90.00
_cell.angle_beta   90.00
_cell.angle_gamma   90.00
#
_symmetry.space_group_name_H-M   'P 1'
#
loop_
_entity.id
_entity.type
_entity.pdbx_description
1 polymer ?
#
loop_
_entity_poly.entity_id
_entity_poly.type
_entity_poly.pdbx_seq_one_letter_code
_entity_poly.pdbx_strand_id
1 'polypeptide(L)'
;CVDVCFTSRRTETFLDIQLNVEGSKDVYESIKKYTEEEILDGAEKYDAGPQHGKQKAKKYIRITKLPPVLQLHLKRFRYAVTANGAHDMVKVNDRFEYPATL
;
A
#
# COMPACT_ATOMS: atom_id res chain seq x y z
N CYS A 1 14.19 7.66 -9.42
CA CYS A 1 13.96 9.01 -8.86
C CYS A 1 13.47 9.90 -9.98
N VAL A 2 12.75 10.97 -9.66
CA VAL A 2 12.15 11.86 -10.67
C VAL A 2 13.21 12.80 -11.26
N ASP A 3 14.03 13.39 -10.39
CA ASP A 3 14.97 14.46 -10.79
C ASP A 3 16.39 13.97 -11.08
N VAL A 4 16.68 12.68 -10.80
CA VAL A 4 17.99 12.06 -11.03
C VAL A 4 17.84 10.67 -11.65
N CYS A 5 18.81 10.27 -12.48
CA CYS A 5 18.84 8.96 -13.15
C CYS A 5 19.27 7.84 -12.19
N PHE A 6 18.44 7.58 -11.18
CA PHE A 6 18.65 6.53 -10.19
C PHE A 6 17.41 5.64 -10.10
N THR A 7 17.59 4.32 -10.16
CA THR A 7 16.51 3.34 -9.96
C THR A 7 16.98 2.26 -9.00
N SER A 8 16.13 1.92 -8.02
CA SER A 8 16.34 0.80 -7.12
C SER A 8 15.21 -0.21 -7.28
N ARG A 9 15.54 -1.50 -7.13
CA ARG A 9 14.58 -2.60 -7.18
C ARG A 9 14.86 -3.55 -6.02
N ARG A 10 13.82 -3.85 -5.24
CA ARG A 10 13.85 -4.87 -4.19
C ARG A 10 12.83 -5.95 -4.52
N THR A 11 13.23 -7.21 -4.37
CA THR A 11 12.33 -8.36 -4.53
C THR A 11 12.17 -9.01 -3.17
N GLU A 12 10.93 -9.20 -2.75
CA GLU A 12 10.58 -9.74 -1.44
C GLU A 12 9.52 -10.83 -1.60
N THR A 13 9.52 -11.79 -0.68
CA THR A 13 8.46 -12.79 -0.54
C THR A 13 7.40 -12.29 0.43
N PHE A 14 6.13 -12.61 0.18
CA PHE A 14 5.01 -12.25 1.05
C PHE A 14 4.19 -13.49 1.42
N LEU A 15 3.53 -13.45 2.58
CA LEU A 15 2.59 -14.48 3.04
C LEU A 15 1.15 -14.06 2.79
N ASP A 16 0.85 -12.78 2.95
CA ASP A 16 -0.45 -12.18 2.67
C ASP A 16 -0.32 -10.86 1.93
N ILE A 17 -1.43 -10.44 1.31
CA ILE A 17 -1.60 -9.09 0.77
C ILE A 17 -2.64 -8.37 1.62
N GLN A 18 -2.27 -7.22 2.16
CA GLN A 18 -3.14 -6.42 3.00
C GLN A 18 -3.86 -5.37 2.16
N LEU A 19 -5.17 -5.54 2.01
CA LEU A 19 -6.04 -4.73 1.16
C LEU A 19 -6.78 -3.68 1.97
N ASN A 20 -6.74 -2.43 1.53
CA ASN A 20 -7.48 -1.33 2.15
C ASN A 20 -8.97 -1.44 1.78
N VAL A 21 -9.82 -1.55 2.80
CA VAL A 21 -11.28 -1.60 2.63
C VAL A 21 -11.87 -0.20 2.52
N GLU A 22 -11.41 0.72 3.37
CA GLU A 22 -11.90 2.10 3.38
C GLU A 22 -11.66 2.76 2.01
N GLY A 23 -12.74 3.34 1.47
CA GLY A 23 -12.72 4.00 0.17
C GLY A 23 -12.63 3.06 -1.04
N SER A 24 -12.71 1.73 -0.89
CA SER A 24 -12.72 0.77 -2.00
C SER A 24 -13.99 -0.08 -1.97
N LYS A 25 -14.61 -0.30 -3.13
CA LYS A 25 -15.89 -1.03 -3.24
C LYS A 25 -15.70 -2.54 -3.26
N ASP A 26 -14.59 -3.02 -3.81
CA ASP A 26 -14.32 -4.43 -4.02
C ASP A 26 -12.82 -4.76 -3.98
N VAL A 27 -12.52 -6.07 -4.07
CA VAL A 27 -11.16 -6.60 -4.10
C VAL A 27 -10.34 -6.05 -5.28
N TYR A 28 -10.94 -5.87 -6.45
CA TYR A 28 -10.22 -5.41 -7.64
C TYR A 28 -9.75 -3.97 -7.49
N GLU A 29 -10.62 -3.08 -6.99
CA GLU A 29 -10.28 -1.69 -6.71
C GLU A 29 -9.18 -1.61 -5.65
N SER A 30 -9.26 -2.43 -4.61
CA SER A 30 -8.25 -2.44 -3.54
C SER A 30 -6.90 -2.97 -4.03
N ILE A 31 -6.86 -4.02 -4.85
CA ILE A 31 -5.63 -4.52 -5.48
C ILE A 31 -5.05 -3.46 -6.42
N LYS A 32 -5.89 -2.78 -7.21
CA LYS A 32 -5.43 -1.70 -8.09
C LYS A 32 -4.73 -0.60 -7.31
N LYS A 33 -5.34 -0.12 -6.21
CA LYS A 33 -4.74 0.85 -5.29
C LYS A 33 -3.46 0.34 -4.64
N TYR A 34 -3.42 -0.94 -4.26
CA TYR A 34 -2.22 -1.56 -3.69
C TYR A 34 -1.02 -1.52 -4.65
N THR A 35 -1.27 -1.62 -5.96
CA THR A 35 -0.24 -1.56 -7.02
C THR A 35 -0.07 -0.18 -7.67
N GLU A 36 -0.79 0.84 -7.17
CA GLU A 36 -0.76 2.19 -7.74
C GLU A 36 0.59 2.88 -7.50
N GLU A 37 0.90 3.87 -8.33
CA GLU A 37 2.09 4.69 -8.15
C GLU A 37 1.98 5.53 -6.88
N GLU A 38 2.95 5.39 -5.98
CA GLU A 38 3.10 6.24 -4.80
C GLU A 38 4.20 7.27 -5.05
N ILE A 39 3.90 8.55 -4.86
CA ILE A 39 4.88 9.64 -4.99
C ILE A 39 5.50 9.91 -3.62
N LEU A 40 6.79 9.62 -3.52
CA LEU A 40 7.62 9.90 -2.34
C LEU A 40 8.16 11.34 -2.44
N ASP A 41 7.60 12.25 -1.66
CA ASP A 41 7.93 13.68 -1.65
C ASP A 41 7.85 14.28 -0.23
N GLY A 42 8.28 15.53 -0.08
CA GLY A 42 8.27 16.24 1.20
C GLY A 42 9.17 15.56 2.25
N ALA A 43 8.58 15.18 3.37
CA ALA A 43 9.27 14.46 4.45
C ALA A 43 9.63 13.01 4.06
N GLU A 44 8.84 12.39 3.18
CA GLU A 44 8.92 10.98 2.77
C GLU A 44 9.80 10.77 1.53
N LYS A 45 10.71 11.70 1.23
CA LYS A 45 11.64 11.57 0.10
C LYS A 45 12.50 10.31 0.22
N TYR A 46 12.74 9.67 -0.91
CA TYR A 46 13.55 8.47 -1.00
C TYR A 46 15.03 8.79 -0.86
N ASP A 47 15.75 8.10 0.03
CA ASP A 47 17.19 8.20 0.13
C ASP A 47 17.86 7.37 -0.97
N ALA A 48 18.38 8.06 -1.99
CA ALA A 48 19.10 7.47 -3.12
C ALA A 48 20.60 7.23 -2.82
N GLY A 49 20.98 7.15 -1.54
CA GLY A 49 22.31 6.84 -1.08
C GLY A 49 23.29 8.03 -1.16
N PRO A 50 24.58 7.80 -0.88
CA PRO A 50 25.55 8.89 -0.67
C PRO A 50 25.74 9.84 -1.86
N GLN A 51 25.49 9.37 -3.09
CA GLN A 51 25.69 10.15 -4.32
C GLN A 51 24.57 11.17 -4.59
N HIS A 52 23.35 10.88 -4.14
CA HIS A 52 22.16 11.66 -4.51
C HIS A 52 21.32 12.11 -3.31
N GLY A 53 21.51 11.51 -2.12
CA GLY A 53 20.75 11.84 -0.92
C GLY A 53 19.24 11.67 -1.09
N LYS A 54 18.46 12.46 -0.32
CA LYS A 54 17.00 12.43 -0.37
C LYS A 54 16.44 13.06 -1.65
N GLN A 55 15.71 12.27 -2.42
CA GLN A 55 15.16 12.64 -3.71
C GLN A 55 13.66 12.36 -3.81
N LYS A 56 12.96 13.14 -4.63
CA LYS A 56 11.59 12.82 -5.02
C LYS A 56 11.61 11.55 -5.88
N ALA A 57 10.74 10.61 -5.58
CA ALA A 57 10.72 9.32 -6.28
C ALA A 57 9.30 8.80 -6.50
N LYS A 58 9.16 7.93 -7.50
CA LYS A 58 7.96 7.15 -7.75
C LYS A 58 8.21 5.73 -7.28
N LYS A 59 7.37 5.25 -6.36
CA LYS A 59 7.43 3.88 -5.83
C LYS A 59 6.27 3.08 -6.40
N TYR A 60 6.57 1.83 -6.74
CA TYR A 60 5.61 0.89 -7.30
C TYR A 60 5.75 -0.45 -6.58
N ILE A 61 4.62 -1.12 -6.39
CA ILE A 61 4.57 -2.53 -5.98
C ILE A 61 4.08 -3.34 -7.16
N ARG A 62 4.81 -4.41 -7.50
CA ARG A 62 4.46 -5.32 -8.60
C ARG A 62 4.55 -6.76 -8.12
N ILE A 63 3.46 -7.51 -8.30
CA ILE A 63 3.41 -8.93 -7.99
C ILE A 63 4.03 -9.68 -9.17
N THR A 64 5.11 -10.40 -8.91
CA THR A 64 5.82 -11.17 -9.94
C THR A 64 5.28 -12.59 -10.08
N LYS A 65 4.85 -13.20 -8.97
CA LYS A 65 4.30 -14.56 -8.91
C LYS A 65 3.25 -14.64 -7.82
N LEU A 66 2.13 -15.30 -8.12
CA LEU A 66 1.10 -15.62 -7.14
C LEU A 66 1.38 -16.99 -6.50
N PRO A 67 1.18 -17.13 -5.18
CA PRO A 67 1.24 -18.43 -4.51
C PRO A 67 0.03 -19.31 -4.90
N PRO A 68 0.12 -20.65 -4.74
CA PRO A 68 -1.02 -21.54 -4.94
C PRO A 68 -2.21 -21.24 -4.01
N VAL A 69 -1.91 -20.74 -2.81
CA VAL A 69 -2.90 -20.26 -1.84
C VAL A 69 -2.64 -18.77 -1.59
N LEU A 70 -3.56 -17.93 -2.01
CA LEU A 70 -3.47 -16.47 -1.85
C LEU A 70 -4.26 -16.02 -0.62
N GLN A 71 -3.55 -15.49 0.38
CA GLN A 71 -4.18 -14.93 1.58
C GLN A 71 -4.37 -13.41 1.41
N LEU A 72 -5.63 -12.96 1.40
CA LEU A 72 -5.98 -11.55 1.34
C LEU A 72 -6.48 -11.09 2.71
N HIS A 73 -5.75 -10.17 3.34
CA HIS A 73 -6.14 -9.59 4.63
C HIS A 73 -6.85 -8.25 4.39
N LEU A 74 -8.16 -8.22 4.66
CA LEU A 74 -8.96 -7.01 4.58
C LEU A 74 -8.70 -6.11 5.80
N LYS A 75 -8.05 -4.97 5.60
CA LYS A 75 -7.80 -3.96 6.63
C LYS A 75 -9.11 -3.26 7.03
N ARG A 76 -9.86 -3.92 7.91
CA ARG A 76 -11.12 -3.42 8.48
C ARG A 76 -10.95 -2.71 9.82
N PHE A 77 -9.73 -2.37 10.21
CA PHE A 77 -9.46 -1.59 11.40
C PHE A 77 -8.53 -0.44 11.03
N ARG A 78 -8.95 0.77 11.36
CA ARG A 78 -8.13 1.97 11.19
C ARG A 78 -7.89 2.62 12.52
N TYR A 79 -6.74 3.26 12.62
CA TYR A 79 -6.44 4.13 13.74
C TYR A 79 -7.25 5.41 13.62
N ALA A 80 -7.89 5.82 14.71
CA ALA A 80 -8.62 7.07 14.79
C ALA A 80 -8.25 7.80 16.08
N VAL A 81 -8.02 9.10 15.96
CA VAL A 81 -7.97 9.99 17.12
C VAL A 81 -9.38 10.55 17.31
N THR A 82 -9.99 10.25 18.43
CA THR A 82 -11.34 10.72 18.76
C THR A 82 -11.32 12.19 19.19
N ALA A 83 -12.48 12.83 19.23
CA ALA A 83 -12.61 14.25 19.58
C ALA A 83 -12.07 14.61 20.98
N ASN A 84 -12.02 13.63 21.89
CA ASN A 84 -11.45 13.78 23.24
C ASN A 84 -9.95 13.46 23.31
N GLY A 85 -9.27 13.27 22.17
CA GLY A 85 -7.84 12.96 22.10
C GLY A 85 -7.47 11.53 22.46
N ALA A 86 -8.46 10.63 22.63
CA ALA A 86 -8.19 9.21 22.83
C ALA A 86 -7.77 8.54 21.51
N HIS A 87 -7.03 7.45 21.63
CA HIS A 87 -6.48 6.69 20.52
C HIS A 87 -7.18 5.34 20.44
N ASP A 88 -8.03 5.16 19.44
CA ASP A 88 -8.84 3.95 19.29
C ASP A 88 -8.65 3.30 17.92
N MET A 89 -8.85 1.98 17.88
CA MET A 89 -8.97 1.22 16.65
C MET A 89 -10.44 1.11 16.27
N VAL A 90 -10.83 1.79 15.19
CA VAL A 90 -12.21 1.83 14.71
C VAL A 90 -12.40 0.80 13.61
N LYS A 91 -13.45 -0.02 13.74
CA LYS A 91 -13.82 -1.00 12.73
C LYS A 91 -14.44 -0.30 11.51
N VAL A 92 -13.93 -0.60 10.32
CA VAL A 92 -14.48 -0.20 9.02
C VAL A 92 -15.56 -1.21 8.61
N ASN A 93 -16.81 -0.78 8.69
CA ASN A 93 -17.98 -1.61 8.40
C ASN A 93 -18.52 -1.42 6.97
N ASP A 94 -17.80 -0.68 6.13
CA ASP A 94 -18.18 -0.42 4.75
C ASP A 94 -18.39 -1.73 3.97
N ARG A 95 -19.38 -1.69 3.07
CA ARG A 95 -19.64 -2.78 2.12
C ARG A 95 -18.41 -2.95 1.24
N PHE A 96 -17.95 -4.18 1.15
CA PHE A 96 -16.78 -4.55 0.35
C PHE A 96 -17.06 -5.89 -0.30
N GLU A 97 -17.04 -5.91 -1.63
CA GLU A 97 -17.41 -7.08 -2.42
C GLU A 97 -16.19 -7.91 -2.80
N TYR A 98 -16.36 -9.23 -2.81
CA TYR A 98 -15.37 -10.18 -3.27
C TYR A 98 -16.09 -11.28 -4.08
N PRO A 99 -15.68 -11.54 -5.33
CA PRO A 99 -16.30 -12.56 -6.15
C PRO A 99 -15.87 -13.96 -5.70
N ALA A 100 -16.62 -14.98 -6.12
CA ALA A 100 -16.22 -16.38 -5.93
C ALA A 100 -15.00 -16.78 -6.81
N THR A 101 -14.73 -16.00 -7.87
CA THR A 101 -13.59 -16.20 -8.77
C THR A 101 -12.93 -14.86 -9.02
N LEU A 102 -11.63 -14.77 -8.73
CA LEU A 102 -10.82 -13.55 -8.88
C LEU A 102 -10.09 -13.50 -10.22
#